data_AF-A0A7V7C130-F1
#
_entry.id   AF-A0A7V7C130-F1
#
_cell.length_a   1.000
_cell.length_b   1.000
_cell.length_c   1.000
_cell.angle_alpha   90.00
_cell.angle_beta   90.00
_cell.angle_gamma   90.00
#
_symmetry.space_group_name_H-M   'P 1'
#
loop_
_entity.id
_entity.type
_entity.pdbx_description
1 polymer ?
#
loop_
_entity_poly.entity_id
_entity_poly.type
_entity_poly.pdbx_seq_one_letter_code
_entity_poly.pdbx_strand_id
1 'polypeptide(L)'
;MVGKSSIRLAGLVLAGCIAAGSAVAAPPDGCPTEDEVRASVERYILEDWWSPSQRETWQIADVGDFSFGTIRYGKPNYGQCPVRMEYSFRVWHNDGRVEETRKGVGETFSFFKNDFDEWRFTVGRS
;
A
#
# COMPACT_ATOMS: atom_id res chain seq x y z
N MET A 1 35.74 -4.23 -62.04
CA MET A 1 35.86 -3.43 -60.80
C MET A 1 34.83 -3.92 -59.82
N VAL A 2 35.22 -4.69 -58.80
CA VAL A 2 34.36 -5.10 -57.68
C VAL A 2 35.21 -4.95 -56.42
N GLY A 3 34.79 -4.05 -55.53
CA GLY A 3 35.56 -3.57 -54.39
C GLY A 3 35.37 -4.44 -53.15
N LYS A 4 36.52 -4.89 -52.63
CA LYS A 4 36.93 -5.15 -51.24
C LYS A 4 35.87 -5.35 -50.13
N SER A 5 35.99 -6.52 -49.50
CA SER A 5 35.51 -6.91 -48.19
C SER A 5 35.75 -5.90 -47.06
N SER A 6 34.81 -5.82 -46.13
CA SER A 6 35.05 -5.49 -44.72
C SER A 6 33.95 -6.11 -43.86
N ILE A 7 34.28 -7.24 -43.23
CA ILE A 7 33.54 -7.83 -42.12
C ILE A 7 33.88 -7.00 -40.88
N ARG A 8 32.88 -6.44 -40.19
CA ARG A 8 33.06 -5.85 -38.87
C ARG A 8 31.97 -6.29 -37.89
N LEU A 9 32.48 -6.94 -36.85
CA LEU A 9 32.03 -7.01 -35.46
C LEU A 9 30.64 -7.58 -35.14
N ALA A 10 30.71 -8.77 -34.55
CA ALA A 10 29.86 -9.22 -33.46
C ALA A 10 29.66 -8.12 -32.40
N GLY A 11 28.41 -7.93 -31.99
CA GLY A 11 28.01 -7.06 -30.89
C GLY A 11 26.76 -7.62 -30.24
N LEU A 12 26.99 -8.43 -29.22
CA LEU A 12 26.01 -9.02 -28.31
C LEU A 12 25.31 -7.91 -27.51
N VAL A 13 23.98 -7.84 -27.55
CA VAL A 13 23.18 -7.26 -26.45
C VAL A 13 21.95 -8.15 -26.24
N LEU A 14 22.05 -9.00 -25.22
CA LEU A 14 20.91 -9.54 -24.50
C LEU A 14 20.24 -8.43 -23.70
N ALA A 15 18.97 -8.69 -23.36
CA ALA A 15 18.23 -8.19 -22.21
C ALA A 15 17.24 -7.06 -22.46
N GLY A 16 15.99 -7.35 -22.11
CA GLY A 16 14.93 -6.37 -21.98
C GLY A 16 13.55 -6.95 -22.25
N CYS A 17 13.13 -7.98 -21.51
CA CYS A 17 11.70 -8.17 -21.29
C CYS A 17 11.22 -6.90 -20.57
N ILE A 18 10.64 -5.96 -21.31
CA ILE A 18 9.96 -4.80 -20.75
C ILE A 18 8.73 -5.37 -20.04
N ALA A 19 8.88 -5.70 -18.76
CA ALA A 19 7.75 -5.82 -17.87
C ALA A 19 7.07 -4.45 -17.92
N ALA A 20 5.90 -4.39 -18.55
CA ALA A 20 4.99 -3.27 -18.43
C ALA A 20 4.52 -3.22 -16.97
N GLY A 21 5.37 -2.69 -16.10
CA GLY A 21 4.96 -2.24 -14.79
C GLY A 21 3.96 -1.12 -15.02
N SER A 22 2.70 -1.37 -14.70
CA SER A 22 1.67 -0.34 -14.66
C SER A 22 2.24 0.86 -13.91
N ALA A 23 2.41 1.99 -14.60
CA ALA A 23 2.87 3.22 -13.98
C ALA A 23 1.80 3.64 -12.96
N VAL A 24 2.02 3.27 -11.70
CA VAL A 24 1.22 3.73 -10.57
C VAL A 24 1.40 5.25 -10.49
N ALA A 25 0.29 5.97 -10.44
CA ALA A 25 0.32 7.43 -10.39
C ALA A 25 1.11 7.85 -9.14
N ALA A 26 2.15 8.66 -9.34
CA ALA A 26 2.93 9.19 -8.23
C ALA A 26 2.03 9.96 -7.25
N PRO A 27 2.30 9.90 -5.94
CA PRO A 27 1.55 10.67 -4.95
C PRO A 27 1.68 12.18 -5.24
N PRO A 28 0.66 13.00 -4.90
CA PRO A 28 0.80 14.44 -4.91
C PRO A 28 1.94 14.91 -4.00
N ASP A 29 2.57 16.04 -4.33
CA ASP A 29 3.63 16.62 -3.50
C ASP A 29 3.15 16.85 -2.05
N GLY A 30 3.95 16.41 -1.09
CA GLY A 30 3.63 16.51 0.34
C GLY A 30 2.62 15.48 0.85
N CYS A 31 2.26 14.47 0.05
CA CYS A 31 1.44 13.32 0.45
C CYS A 31 2.26 12.04 0.66
N PRO A 32 1.73 11.07 1.43
CA PRO A 32 2.44 9.82 1.67
C PRO A 32 2.56 9.03 0.37
N THR A 33 3.71 8.39 0.21
CA THR A 33 3.92 7.33 -0.78
C THR A 33 2.99 6.14 -0.54
N GLU A 34 2.83 5.27 -1.53
CA GLU A 34 2.01 4.06 -1.36
C GLU A 34 2.49 3.18 -0.20
N ASP A 35 3.80 3.05 -0.01
CA ASP A 35 4.37 2.23 1.06
C ASP A 35 4.10 2.85 2.44
N GLU A 36 4.18 4.18 2.54
CA GLU A 36 3.80 4.90 3.77
C GLU A 36 2.30 4.76 4.08
N VAL A 37 1.44 4.77 3.05
CA VAL A 37 0.00 4.50 3.21
C VAL A 37 -0.23 3.08 3.75
N ARG A 38 0.39 2.07 3.13
CA ARG A 38 0.27 0.66 3.56
C ARG A 38 0.77 0.47 4.99
N ALA A 39 1.99 0.91 5.28
CA ALA A 39 2.59 0.80 6.61
C ALA A 39 1.75 1.51 7.70
N SER A 40 1.19 2.67 7.38
CA SER A 40 0.33 3.40 8.32
C SER A 40 -0.95 2.64 8.65
N VAL A 41 -1.57 1.98 7.66
CA VAL A 41 -2.78 1.18 7.86
C VAL A 41 -2.48 -0.14 8.58
N GLU A 42 -1.41 -0.83 8.21
CA GLU A 42 -0.96 -2.02 8.94
C GLU A 42 -0.73 -1.71 10.41
N ARG A 43 0.06 -0.67 10.70
CA ARG A 43 0.31 -0.22 12.07
C ARG A 43 -0.99 0.12 12.80
N TYR A 44 -1.91 0.85 12.16
CA TYR A 44 -3.22 1.14 12.77
C TYR A 44 -3.98 -0.15 13.13
N ILE A 45 -4.02 -1.14 12.24
CA ILE A 45 -4.71 -2.41 12.49
C ILE A 45 -4.02 -3.20 13.60
N LEU A 46 -2.68 -3.18 13.65
CA LEU A 46 -1.90 -3.92 14.64
C LEU A 46 -1.92 -3.24 16.01
N GLU A 47 -1.93 -1.92 16.09
CA GLU A 47 -1.70 -1.21 17.35
C GLU A 47 -2.95 -0.51 17.88
N ASP A 48 -3.74 0.11 17.01
CA ASP A 48 -4.77 1.09 17.41
C ASP A 48 -6.21 0.56 17.25
N TRP A 49 -6.45 -0.37 16.32
CA TRP A 49 -7.80 -0.86 15.99
C TRP A 49 -8.44 -1.60 17.17
N TRP A 50 -7.64 -2.38 17.89
CA TRP A 50 -8.10 -3.26 18.95
C TRP A 50 -7.58 -2.78 20.30
N SER A 51 -8.47 -2.54 21.26
CA SER A 51 -8.01 -2.39 22.63
C SER A 51 -7.41 -3.70 23.16
N PRO A 52 -6.52 -3.66 24.17
CA PRO A 52 -6.03 -4.87 24.83
C PRO A 52 -7.16 -5.80 25.30
N SER A 53 -8.23 -5.23 25.84
CA SER A 53 -9.42 -5.98 26.28
C SER A 53 -10.18 -6.65 25.13
N GLN A 54 -10.24 -6.03 23.94
CA GLN A 54 -10.85 -6.63 22.76
C GLN A 54 -10.03 -7.81 22.25
N ARG A 55 -8.70 -7.67 22.21
CA ARG A 55 -7.81 -8.78 21.82
C ARG A 55 -8.01 -10.00 22.72
N GLU A 56 -8.11 -9.80 24.04
CA GLU A 56 -8.40 -10.88 24.99
C GLU A 56 -9.81 -11.46 24.80
N THR A 57 -10.83 -10.61 24.78
CA THR A 57 -12.24 -11.03 24.68
C THR A 57 -12.50 -11.80 23.39
N TRP A 58 -11.93 -11.35 22.26
CA TRP A 58 -12.10 -11.98 20.95
C TRP A 58 -11.04 -13.05 20.69
N GLN A 59 -10.17 -13.32 21.69
CA GLN A 59 -9.12 -14.31 21.64
C GLN A 59 -8.22 -14.19 20.40
N ILE A 60 -7.87 -12.96 20.03
CA ILE A 60 -7.01 -12.69 18.87
C ILE A 60 -5.59 -13.16 19.20
N ALA A 61 -5.13 -14.16 18.46
CA ALA A 61 -3.78 -14.70 18.54
C ALA A 61 -2.80 -13.87 17.70
N ASP A 62 -3.19 -13.58 16.45
CA ASP A 62 -2.34 -12.84 15.50
C ASP A 62 -3.19 -12.13 14.42
N VAL A 63 -2.59 -11.15 13.74
CA VAL A 63 -3.19 -10.40 12.63
C VAL A 63 -2.15 -10.14 11.54
N GLY A 64 -2.49 -10.39 10.28
CA GLY A 64 -1.52 -10.44 9.19
C GLY A 64 -2.14 -10.77 7.83
N ASP A 65 -1.33 -11.28 6.90
CA ASP A 65 -1.72 -11.53 5.50
C ASP A 65 -2.40 -10.31 4.84
N PHE A 66 -1.82 -9.13 5.04
CA PHE A 66 -2.36 -7.89 4.50
C PHE A 66 -2.34 -7.88 2.97
N SER A 67 -3.44 -7.43 2.37
CA SER A 67 -3.57 -7.20 0.94
C SER A 67 -4.17 -5.83 0.70
N PHE A 68 -3.56 -5.06 -0.20
CA PHE A 68 -4.00 -3.71 -0.55
C PHE A 68 -4.41 -3.66 -2.01
N GLY A 69 -5.59 -3.11 -2.25
CA GLY A 69 -6.03 -2.73 -3.58
C GLY A 69 -5.29 -1.50 -4.10
N THR A 70 -5.74 -1.00 -5.26
CA THR A 70 -5.17 0.21 -5.85
C THR A 70 -5.38 1.43 -4.94
N ILE A 71 -4.30 2.16 -4.68
CA ILE A 71 -4.32 3.41 -3.93
C ILE A 71 -4.68 4.55 -4.91
N ARG A 72 -5.70 5.33 -4.55
CA ARG A 72 -6.14 6.49 -5.35
C ARG A 72 -6.09 7.75 -4.50
N TYR A 73 -5.26 8.69 -4.91
CA TYR A 73 -5.13 9.99 -4.26
C TYR A 73 -6.23 10.96 -4.72
N GLY A 74 -6.84 11.64 -3.77
CA GLY A 74 -7.68 12.81 -4.00
C GLY A 74 -6.86 14.10 -4.03
N LYS A 75 -7.55 15.24 -4.14
CA LYS A 75 -6.90 16.56 -4.09
C LYS A 75 -6.44 16.86 -2.65
N PRO A 76 -5.15 17.14 -2.40
CA PRO A 76 -4.68 17.53 -1.08
C PRO A 76 -5.33 18.84 -0.60
N ASN A 77 -5.54 18.97 0.71
CA ASN A 77 -6.14 20.17 1.30
C ASN A 77 -5.59 20.43 2.71
N TYR A 78 -4.99 21.60 2.95
CA TYR A 78 -4.47 22.02 4.26
C TYR A 78 -3.62 20.94 4.98
N GLY A 79 -2.69 20.30 4.27
CA GLY A 79 -1.83 19.24 4.83
C GLY A 79 -2.50 17.88 5.00
N GLN A 80 -3.76 17.74 4.57
CA GLN A 80 -4.45 16.46 4.48
C GLN A 80 -4.40 15.89 3.07
N CYS A 81 -4.18 14.58 2.99
CA CYS A 81 -4.05 13.81 1.76
C CYS A 81 -5.17 12.76 1.71
N PRO A 82 -6.28 13.04 1.00
CA PRO A 82 -7.35 12.07 0.84
C PRO A 82 -6.86 10.89 0.01
N VAL A 83 -7.09 9.68 0.50
CA VAL A 83 -6.72 8.43 -0.15
C VAL A 83 -7.92 7.50 -0.12
N ARG A 84 -8.19 6.84 -1.24
CA ARG A 84 -9.16 5.75 -1.32
C ARG A 84 -8.41 4.47 -1.65
N MET A 85 -8.69 3.42 -0.88
CA MET A 85 -8.16 2.09 -1.12
C MET A 85 -9.05 1.06 -0.42
N GLU A 86 -9.11 -0.13 -0.99
CA GLU A 86 -9.64 -1.31 -0.31
C GLU A 86 -8.47 -2.10 0.26
N TYR A 87 -8.67 -2.76 1.39
CA TYR A 87 -7.69 -3.67 1.95
C TYR A 87 -8.37 -4.84 2.64
N SER A 88 -7.64 -5.96 2.73
CA SER A 88 -8.01 -7.10 3.54
C SER A 88 -6.85 -7.59 4.39
N PHE A 89 -7.18 -8.30 5.45
CA PHE A 89 -6.23 -8.94 6.35
C PHE A 89 -6.90 -10.14 7.02
N ARG A 90 -6.09 -11.04 7.57
CA ARG A 90 -6.56 -12.19 8.34
C ARG A 90 -6.33 -11.98 9.83
N VAL A 91 -7.26 -12.54 10.60
CA VAL A 91 -7.23 -12.59 12.06
C VAL A 91 -7.22 -14.05 12.46
N TRP A 92 -6.18 -14.47 13.18
CA TRP A 92 -6.10 -15.80 13.78
C TRP A 92 -6.55 -15.72 15.22
N HIS A 93 -7.40 -16.66 15.64
CA HIS A 93 -7.90 -16.76 16.99
C HIS A 93 -7.23 -17.92 17.75
N ASN A 94 -7.18 -17.83 19.07
CA ASN A 94 -6.59 -18.88 19.93
C ASN A 94 -7.38 -20.21 19.87
N ASP A 95 -8.64 -20.18 19.42
CA ASP A 95 -9.49 -21.36 19.20
C ASP A 95 -9.23 -22.05 17.84
N GLY A 96 -8.28 -21.54 17.04
CA GLY A 96 -7.92 -22.06 15.73
C GLY A 96 -8.77 -21.52 14.58
N ARG A 97 -9.77 -20.66 14.84
CA ARG A 97 -10.52 -19.96 13.78
C ARG A 97 -9.62 -18.95 13.07
N VAL A 98 -9.82 -18.81 11.77
CA VAL A 98 -9.21 -17.76 10.94
C VAL A 98 -10.32 -17.00 10.23
N GLU A 99 -10.33 -15.68 10.39
CA GLU A 99 -11.31 -14.79 9.76
C GLU A 99 -10.61 -13.87 8.76
N GLU A 100 -11.20 -13.70 7.58
CA GLU A 100 -10.77 -12.68 6.62
C GLU A 100 -11.64 -11.43 6.79
N THR A 101 -10.99 -10.28 6.99
CA THR A 101 -11.66 -8.98 7.08
C THR A 101 -11.36 -8.17 5.82
N ARG A 102 -12.39 -7.56 5.22
CA ARG A 102 -12.26 -6.60 4.10
C ARG A 102 -12.84 -5.24 4.49
N LYS A 103 -12.13 -4.16 4.15
CA LYS A 103 -12.43 -2.77 4.55
C LYS A 103 -12.07 -1.77 3.44
N GLY A 104 -12.41 -0.50 3.64
CA GLY A 104 -12.05 0.60 2.74
C GLY A 104 -12.97 0.79 1.53
N VAL A 105 -13.94 -0.10 1.32
CA VAL A 105 -14.91 0.01 0.22
C VAL A 105 -15.75 1.28 0.39
N GLY A 106 -15.58 2.22 -0.54
CA GLY A 106 -16.31 3.50 -0.52
C GLY A 106 -15.84 4.48 0.57
N GLU A 107 -14.77 4.17 1.30
CA GLU A 107 -14.24 5.05 2.36
C GLU A 107 -13.14 5.96 1.81
N THR A 108 -13.00 7.14 2.42
CA THR A 108 -11.87 8.03 2.15
C THR A 108 -11.06 8.20 3.42
N PHE A 109 -9.79 7.81 3.36
CA PHE A 109 -8.79 7.95 4.41
C PHE A 109 -8.11 9.32 4.26
N SER A 110 -8.23 10.18 5.26
CA SER A 110 -7.55 11.47 5.26
C SER A 110 -6.21 11.35 5.98
N PHE A 111 -5.12 11.22 5.24
CA PHE A 111 -3.75 11.11 5.77
C PHE A 111 -3.17 12.47 6.11
N PHE A 112 -2.42 12.55 7.21
CA PHE A 112 -1.72 13.76 7.66
C PHE A 112 -0.49 13.37 8.50
N LYS A 113 0.48 14.27 8.60
CA LYS A 113 1.58 14.11 9.57
C LYS A 113 1.18 14.68 10.93
N ASN A 114 1.45 13.95 12.00
CA ASN A 114 1.33 14.46 13.36
C ASN A 114 2.55 15.33 13.74
N ASP A 115 2.58 15.84 14.97
CA ASP A 115 3.68 16.68 15.50
C ASP A 115 5.04 15.94 15.59
N PHE A 116 5.05 14.61 15.39
CA PHE A 116 6.24 13.76 15.39
C PHE A 116 6.65 13.34 13.97
N ASP A 117 6.13 13.99 12.92
CA ASP A 117 6.39 13.67 11.51
C ASP A 117 5.90 12.28 11.06
N GLU A 118 5.04 11.62 11.85
CA GLU A 118 4.48 10.32 11.51
C GLU A 118 3.17 10.46 10.73
N TRP A 119 3.03 9.68 9.67
CA TRP A 119 1.77 9.56 8.95
C TRP A 119 0.70 8.92 9.83
N ARG A 120 -0.42 9.63 10.03
CA ARG A 120 -1.64 9.14 10.67
C ARG A 120 -2.80 9.39 9.71
N PHE A 121 -3.96 8.80 9.98
CA PHE A 121 -5.14 9.05 9.17
C PHE A 121 -6.42 9.03 9.99
N THR A 122 -7.45 9.66 9.44
CA THR A 122 -8.83 9.49 9.89
C THR A 122 -9.66 8.90 8.77
N VAL A 123 -10.73 8.18 9.12
CA VAL A 123 -11.64 7.59 8.12
C VAL A 123 -12.90 8.46 8.06
N GLY A 124 -13.13 9.08 6.89
CA GLY A 124 -14.38 9.77 6.59
C GLY A 124 -15.31 8.87 5.77
N ARG A 125 -16.59 8.81 6.15
CA ARG A 125 -17.64 8.29 5.27
C ARG A 125 -18.01 9.40 4.28
N SER A 126 -17.71 9.20 3.01
CA SER A 126 -18.15 10.09 1.92
C SER A 126 -19.53 9.74 1.43
#